data_AF-A0A2E2IKK2-F1
#
_entry.id   AF-A0A2E2IKK2-F1
#
_cell.length_a   1.000
_cell.length_b   1.000
_cell.length_c   1.000
_cell.angle_alpha   90.00
_cell.angle_beta   90.00
_cell.angle_gamma   90.00
#
_symmetry.space_group_name_H-M   'P 1'
#
loop_
_entity.id
_entity.type
_entity.pdbx_description
1 polymer ?
#
loop_
_entity_poly.entity_id
_entity_poly.type
_entity_poly.pdbx_seq_one_letter_code
_entity_poly.pdbx_strand_id
1 'polypeptide(L)'
;MTENYLFVYGTLRKDTARHDLLQRFCEFIDIGTLQGQLYLVDYYPGVITSDDSRQLVFGEVYRIYNYQLLFAALDDYEECSSSFPQPHEYVRQQLMVSLSDGHKLKAWVYLYNRPVSGLKLIASGDFLNP
;
A
#
# COMPACT_ATOMS: atom_id res chain seq x y z
N MET A 1 -1.89 -23.51 0.27
CA MET A 1 -1.47 -22.57 1.32
C MET A 1 -2.04 -21.22 0.96
N THR A 2 -2.86 -20.62 1.82
CA THR A 2 -3.36 -19.24 1.61
C THR A 2 -2.25 -18.28 1.99
N GLU A 3 -1.38 -17.97 1.04
CA GLU A 3 -0.33 -16.98 1.25
C GLU A 3 -0.96 -15.59 1.27
N ASN A 4 -0.73 -14.88 2.37
CA ASN A 4 -1.23 -13.53 2.57
C ASN A 4 -0.06 -12.57 2.31
N TYR A 5 -0.20 -11.78 1.26
CA TYR A 5 0.78 -10.75 0.91
C TYR A 5 0.24 -9.37 1.25
N LEU A 6 1.14 -8.45 1.60
CA LEU A 6 0.89 -7.02 1.76
C LEU A 6 1.71 -6.28 0.71
N PHE A 7 1.11 -5.32 0.02
CA PHE A 7 1.82 -4.41 -0.86
C PHE A 7 1.82 -3.01 -0.25
N VAL A 8 3.01 -2.44 -0.07
CA VAL A 8 3.22 -1.11 0.50
C VAL A 8 3.94 -0.22 -0.50
N TYR A 9 3.49 1.03 -0.62
CA TYR A 9 3.95 1.95 -1.67
C TYR A 9 4.40 3.32 -1.12
N GLY A 10 4.54 3.44 0.20
CA GLY A 10 4.75 4.72 0.89
C GLY A 10 5.57 4.63 2.16
N THR A 11 5.08 5.25 3.22
CA THR A 11 5.71 5.41 4.55
C THR A 11 5.94 4.12 5.34
N LEU A 12 5.57 2.97 4.76
CA LEU A 12 5.80 1.63 5.30
C LEU A 12 6.93 0.88 4.56
N ARG A 13 7.46 1.44 3.47
CA ARG A 13 8.57 0.84 2.71
C ARG A 13 9.86 0.78 3.53
N LYS A 14 10.79 -0.10 3.12
CA LYS A 14 12.12 -0.22 3.72
C LYS A 14 12.81 1.16 3.80
N ASP A 15 13.52 1.40 4.90
CA ASP A 15 14.20 2.67 5.23
C ASP A 15 13.31 3.88 5.58
N THR A 16 12.02 3.65 5.84
CA THR A 16 11.12 4.68 6.41
C THR A 16 10.92 4.48 7.91
N ALA A 17 10.49 5.54 8.61
CA ALA A 17 10.41 5.61 10.08
C ALA A 17 9.55 4.51 10.77
N ARG A 18 8.78 3.72 10.00
CA ARG A 18 7.90 2.66 10.53
C ARG A 18 8.16 1.26 9.98
N HIS A 19 9.29 1.05 9.30
CA HIS A 19 9.69 -0.29 8.85
C HIS A 19 9.73 -1.31 10.00
N ASP A 20 10.03 -0.87 11.22
CA ASP A 20 10.02 -1.67 12.45
C ASP A 20 8.68 -2.38 12.71
N LEU A 21 7.56 -1.78 12.29
CA LEU A 21 6.23 -2.36 12.47
C LEU A 21 6.02 -3.55 11.53
N LEU A 22 6.53 -3.48 10.30
CA LEU A 22 6.46 -4.58 9.34
C LEU A 22 7.43 -5.71 9.69
N GLN A 23 8.68 -5.40 10.08
CA GLN A 23 9.72 -6.42 10.32
C GLN A 23 9.30 -7.49 11.34
N ARG A 24 8.42 -7.15 12.29
CA ARG A 24 7.96 -8.07 13.33
C ARG A 24 6.94 -9.11 12.83
N PHE A 25 6.24 -8.82 11.74
CA PHE A 25 5.10 -9.62 11.29
C PHE A 25 5.14 -9.95 9.79
N CYS A 26 6.08 -9.39 9.06
CA CYS A 26 6.22 -9.50 7.62
C CYS A 26 7.66 -9.78 7.21
N GLU A 27 7.82 -10.49 6.10
CA GLU A 27 9.09 -10.69 5.41
C GLU A 27 9.02 -10.04 4.02
N PHE A 28 10.07 -9.30 3.66
CA PHE A 28 10.19 -8.74 2.33
C PHE A 28 10.34 -9.88 1.30
N ILE A 29 9.52 -9.85 0.26
CA ILE A 29 9.55 -10.83 -0.82
C ILE A 29 10.17 -10.25 -2.07
N ASP A 30 9.62 -9.14 -2.57
CA ASP A 30 10.10 -8.53 -3.81
C ASP A 30 9.58 -7.09 -3.98
N ILE A 31 10.13 -6.36 -4.95
CA ILE A 31 9.52 -5.13 -5.49
C ILE A 31 8.33 -5.50 -6.36
N GLY A 32 7.26 -4.71 -6.27
CA GLY A 32 6.05 -4.93 -7.05
C GLY A 32 5.49 -3.64 -7.68
N THR A 33 4.59 -3.84 -8.62
CA THR A 33 3.82 -2.76 -9.26
C THR A 33 2.33 -3.04 -9.16
N LEU A 34 1.59 -1.98 -8.84
CA LEU A 34 0.13 -1.97 -8.81
C LEU A 34 -0.39 -1.02 -9.89
N GLN A 35 -1.43 -1.41 -10.61
CA GLN A 35 -2.11 -0.49 -11.53
C GLN A 35 -2.92 0.54 -10.74
N GLY A 36 -2.52 1.80 -10.82
CA GLY A 36 -3.10 2.87 -10.03
C GLY A 36 -2.40 4.21 -10.21
N GLN A 37 -2.97 5.22 -9.58
CA GLN A 37 -2.40 6.56 -9.52
C GLN A 37 -1.97 6.89 -8.11
N LEU A 38 -0.76 7.42 -7.98
CA LEU A 38 -0.19 7.81 -6.71
C LEU A 38 -0.32 9.32 -6.53
N TYR A 39 -0.89 9.75 -5.41
CA TYR A 39 -1.06 11.15 -5.06
C TYR A 39 -0.31 11.46 -3.77
N LEU A 40 0.21 12.68 -3.69
CA LEU A 40 0.70 13.26 -2.44
C LEU A 40 -0.52 13.86 -1.71
N VAL A 41 -0.96 13.19 -0.64
CA VAL A 41 -2.11 13.63 0.17
C VAL A 41 -1.69 14.77 1.09
N ASP A 42 -0.58 14.57 1.81
CA ASP A 42 0.11 15.59 2.60
C ASP A 42 1.61 15.22 2.65
N TYR A 43 2.15 14.87 3.81
CA TYR A 43 3.50 14.31 3.94
C TYR A 43 3.55 12.80 3.62
N TYR A 44 2.43 12.20 3.20
CA TYR A 44 2.28 10.77 2.93
C TYR A 44 1.51 10.53 1.61
N PRO A 45 1.69 9.35 0.99
CA PRO A 45 1.06 9.04 -0.29
C PRO A 45 -0.31 8.37 -0.14
N GLY A 46 -1.17 8.59 -1.13
CA GLY A 46 -2.42 7.85 -1.31
C GLY A 46 -2.50 7.26 -2.71
N VAL A 47 -2.77 5.95 -2.81
CA VAL A 47 -3.01 5.28 -4.11
C VAL A 47 -4.51 5.13 -4.36
N ILE A 48 -4.93 5.38 -5.59
CA ILE A 48 -6.26 5.00 -6.10
C ILE A 48 -6.09 4.02 -7.27
N THR A 49 -7.06 3.13 -7.46
CA THR A 49 -7.08 2.24 -8.62
C THR A 49 -7.33 3.03 -9.91
N SER A 50 -6.73 2.59 -11.01
CA SER A 50 -6.92 3.19 -12.32
C SER A 50 -7.25 2.13 -13.36
N ASP A 51 -8.03 2.50 -14.37
CA ASP A 51 -8.30 1.67 -15.54
C ASP A 51 -7.24 1.81 -16.65
N ASP A 52 -6.31 2.77 -16.53
CA ASP A 52 -5.19 2.95 -17.47
C ASP A 52 -4.00 2.06 -17.06
N SER A 53 -3.67 1.08 -17.90
CA SER A 53 -2.56 0.15 -17.69
C SER A 53 -1.17 0.80 -17.69
N ARG A 54 -1.06 2.05 -18.16
CA ARG A 54 0.19 2.83 -18.13
C ARG A 54 0.43 3.49 -16.77
N GLN A 55 -0.59 3.56 -15.92
CA GLN A 55 -0.49 4.15 -14.59
C GLN A 55 -0.13 3.06 -13.59
N LEU A 56 1.13 3.04 -13.20
CA LEU A 56 1.70 2.06 -12.30
C LEU A 56 2.24 2.74 -11.06
N VAL A 57 2.00 2.12 -9.91
CA VAL A 57 2.56 2.50 -8.62
C VAL A 57 3.57 1.46 -8.19
N PHE A 58 4.77 1.92 -7.87
CA PHE A 58 5.88 1.10 -7.44
C PHE A 58 5.87 0.97 -5.91
N GLY A 59 6.16 -0.23 -5.44
CA GLY A 59 6.18 -0.53 -4.03
C GLY A 59 6.85 -1.86 -3.72
N GLU A 60 6.63 -2.34 -2.52
CA GLU A 60 7.26 -3.52 -1.96
C GLU A 60 6.20 -4.52 -1.56
N VAL A 61 6.45 -5.79 -1.86
CA VAL A 61 5.61 -6.91 -1.49
C VAL A 61 6.23 -7.63 -0.31
N TYR A 62 5.40 -7.83 0.69
CA TYR A 62 5.74 -8.50 1.93
C TYR A 62 4.85 -9.71 2.14
N ARG A 63 5.42 -10.81 2.63
CA ARG A 63 4.67 -11.98 3.10
C ARG A 63 4.32 -11.78 4.56
N ILE A 64 3.04 -11.99 4.88
CA ILE A 64 2.50 -11.82 6.23
C ILE A 64 2.58 -13.14 6.99
N TYR A 65 3.20 -13.13 8.18
CA TYR A 65 3.26 -14.28 9.07
C TYR A 65 2.13 -14.30 10.11
N ASN A 66 1.72 -13.12 10.59
CA ASN A 66 0.67 -13.00 11.59
C ASN A 66 -0.37 -11.95 11.15
N TYR A 67 -1.41 -12.45 10.47
CA TYR A 67 -2.48 -11.63 9.90
C TYR A 67 -3.15 -10.74 10.95
N GLN A 68 -3.59 -11.31 12.08
CA GLN A 68 -4.37 -10.59 13.08
C GLN A 68 -3.59 -9.45 13.72
N LEU A 69 -2.35 -9.71 14.16
CA LEU A 69 -1.54 -8.69 14.83
C LEU A 69 -1.09 -7.59 13.86
N LEU A 70 -0.70 -7.96 12.63
CA LEU A 70 -0.31 -6.99 11.62
C LEU A 70 -1.45 -6.04 11.29
N PHE A 71 -2.63 -6.59 10.99
CA PHE A 71 -3.74 -5.77 10.54
C PHE A 71 -4.35 -4.93 11.65
N ALA A 72 -4.37 -5.40 12.90
CA ALA A 72 -4.72 -4.53 14.02
C ALA A 72 -3.78 -3.32 14.13
N ALA A 73 -2.47 -3.56 14.03
CA ALA A 73 -1.46 -2.49 14.11
C ALA A 73 -1.50 -1.52 12.91
N LEU A 74 -1.75 -2.05 11.70
CA LEU A 74 -1.84 -1.23 10.49
C LEU A 74 -3.17 -0.47 10.41
N ASP A 75 -4.29 -1.09 10.76
CA ASP A 75 -5.60 -0.43 10.71
C ASP A 75 -5.67 0.74 11.71
N ASP A 76 -5.03 0.60 12.88
CA ASP A 76 -4.91 1.71 13.83
C ASP A 76 -3.93 2.78 13.34
N TYR A 77 -2.90 2.42 12.57
CA TYR A 77 -1.95 3.40 12.02
C TYR A 77 -2.52 4.19 10.85
N GLU A 78 -3.14 3.51 9.90
CA GLU A 78 -3.73 4.09 8.69
C GLU A 78 -5.12 4.73 8.96
N GLU A 79 -5.47 4.89 10.24
CA GLU A 79 -6.75 5.43 10.71
C GLU A 79 -7.97 4.77 10.03
N CYS A 80 -7.84 3.46 9.77
CA CYS A 80 -8.80 2.63 9.04
C CYS A 80 -9.57 1.66 9.96
N SER A 81 -9.28 1.66 11.27
CA SER A 81 -10.00 0.84 12.24
C SER A 81 -11.36 1.45 12.59
N SER A 82 -12.25 0.64 13.17
CA SER A 82 -13.60 1.06 13.60
C SER A 82 -13.63 2.20 14.62
N SER A 83 -12.46 2.57 15.15
CA SER A 83 -12.27 3.67 16.09
C SER A 83 -12.26 5.05 15.41
N PHE A 84 -12.19 5.10 14.08
CA PHE A 84 -12.09 6.34 13.29
C PHE A 84 -13.40 6.68 12.56
N PRO A 85 -13.68 7.97 12.31
CA PRO A 85 -14.90 8.40 11.65
C PRO A 85 -14.95 7.92 10.19
N GLN A 86 -16.14 7.47 9.76
CA GLN A 86 -16.37 7.09 8.36
C GLN A 86 -16.70 8.32 7.48
N PRO A 87 -16.32 8.31 6.18
CA PRO A 87 -15.51 7.28 5.54
C PRO A 87 -14.05 7.34 6.01
N HIS A 88 -13.48 6.16 6.30
CA HIS A 88 -12.07 6.05 6.62
C HIS A 88 -11.24 6.60 5.47
N GLU A 89 -10.10 7.20 5.81
CA GLU A 89 -9.20 7.80 4.82
C GLU A 89 -8.63 6.74 3.88
N TYR A 90 -8.29 5.58 4.42
CA TYR A 90 -7.87 4.41 3.66
C TYR A 90 -8.90 3.29 3.75
N VAL A 91 -8.91 2.43 2.74
CA VAL A 91 -9.66 1.17 2.74
C VAL A 91 -8.72 0.03 2.35
N ARG A 92 -8.74 -1.05 3.14
CA ARG A 92 -7.95 -2.23 2.86
C ARG A 92 -8.66 -3.12 1.83
N GLN A 93 -8.02 -3.35 0.69
CA GLN A 93 -8.54 -4.20 -0.39
C GLN A 93 -7.48 -5.16 -0.92
N GLN A 94 -7.90 -6.33 -1.39
CA GLN A 94 -7.00 -7.25 -2.09
C GLN A 94 -6.95 -6.94 -3.59
N LEU A 95 -5.77 -6.61 -4.10
CA LEU A 95 -5.53 -6.32 -5.51
C LEU A 95 -4.44 -7.23 -6.10
N MET A 96 -4.44 -7.33 -7.42
CA MET A 96 -3.37 -8.02 -8.14
C MET A 96 -2.17 -7.10 -8.27
N VAL A 97 -1.01 -7.57 -7.82
CA VAL A 97 0.28 -6.88 -7.90
C VAL A 97 1.20 -7.70 -8.79
N SER A 98 1.94 -7.04 -9.67
CA SER A 98 2.94 -7.68 -10.52
C SER A 98 4.31 -7.55 -9.87
N LEU A 99 4.98 -8.66 -9.62
CA LEU A 99 6.34 -8.73 -9.08
C LEU A 99 7.38 -8.38 -10.15
N SER A 100 8.63 -8.20 -9.73
CA SER A 100 9.74 -7.83 -10.62
C SER A 100 10.07 -8.92 -11.65
N ASP A 101 9.80 -10.18 -11.31
CA ASP A 101 9.97 -11.35 -12.18
C ASP A 101 8.81 -11.54 -13.19
N GLY A 102 7.81 -10.67 -13.16
CA GLY A 102 6.62 -10.71 -14.02
C GLY A 102 5.49 -11.61 -13.51
N HIS A 103 5.68 -12.33 -12.40
CA HIS A 103 4.61 -13.07 -11.75
C HIS A 103 3.60 -12.10 -11.12
N LYS A 104 2.34 -12.52 -11.07
CA LYS A 104 1.28 -11.74 -10.42
C LYS A 104 0.77 -12.49 -9.21
N LEU A 105 0.60 -11.78 -8.11
CA LEU A 105 -0.01 -12.30 -6.88
C LEU A 105 -1.07 -11.36 -6.34
N LYS A 106 -1.90 -11.88 -5.45
CA LYS A 106 -2.92 -11.09 -4.76
C LYS A 106 -2.35 -10.61 -3.44
N ALA A 107 -2.32 -9.29 -3.25
CA ALA A 107 -1.83 -8.66 -2.03
C ALA A 107 -2.86 -7.70 -1.44
N TRP A 108 -2.85 -7.55 -0.12
CA TRP A 108 -3.57 -6.50 0.58
C TRP A 108 -2.91 -5.15 0.31
N VAL A 109 -3.74 -4.15 0.02
CA VAL A 109 -3.33 -2.77 -0.28
C VAL A 109 -4.24 -1.84 0.50
N TYR A 110 -3.69 -0.77 1.06
CA TYR A 110 -4.46 0.35 1.58
C TYR A 110 -4.69 1.35 0.46
N LEU A 111 -5.93 1.51 0.01
CA LEU A 111 -6.31 2.46 -1.03
C LEU A 111 -6.84 3.73 -0.38
N TYR A 112 -6.43 4.87 -0.92
CA TYR A 112 -6.97 6.16 -0.50
C TYR A 112 -8.44 6.27 -0.95
N ASN A 113 -9.32 6.66 -0.02
CA ASN A 113 -10.77 6.63 -0.18
C ASN A 113 -11.43 8.02 -0.03
N ARG A 114 -10.64 9.10 -0.16
CA ARG A 114 -11.11 10.48 -0.14
C ARG A 114 -10.91 11.16 -1.50
N PRO A 115 -11.57 12.31 -1.77
CA PRO A 115 -11.42 13.02 -3.03
C PRO A 115 -9.97 13.42 -3.29
N VAL A 116 -9.46 13.11 -4.48
CA VAL A 116 -8.10 13.48 -4.91
C VAL A 116 -8.04 14.86 -5.60
N SER A 117 -9.14 15.61 -5.61
CA SER A 117 -9.22 16.92 -6.25
C SER A 117 -8.27 17.92 -5.58
N GLY A 118 -7.34 18.47 -6.35
CA GLY A 118 -6.32 19.40 -5.84
C GLY A 118 -5.07 18.74 -5.26
N LEU A 119 -5.03 17.41 -5.16
CA LEU A 119 -3.82 16.69 -4.76
C LEU A 119 -2.81 16.64 -5.88
N LYS A 120 -1.52 16.65 -5.52
CA LYS A 120 -0.42 16.54 -6.48
C LYS A 120 -0.28 15.08 -6.91
N LEU A 121 -0.46 14.82 -8.21
CA LEU A 121 -0.14 13.52 -8.79
C LEU A 121 1.38 13.31 -8.77
N ILE A 122 1.81 12.15 -8.28
CA ILE A 122 3.17 11.66 -8.37
C ILE A 122 3.28 10.86 -9.67
N ALA A 123 3.72 11.52 -10.74
CA ALA A 123 3.70 10.97 -12.08
C ALA A 123 4.65 9.78 -12.28
N SER A 124 5.70 9.68 -11.45
CA SER A 124 6.61 8.53 -11.44
C SER A 124 5.96 7.26 -10.91
N GLY A 125 4.88 7.37 -10.12
CA GLY A 125 4.29 6.25 -9.40
C GLY A 125 5.14 5.72 -8.25
N ASP A 126 6.28 6.35 -7.93
CA ASP A 126 7.15 5.97 -6.82
C ASP A 126 7.22 7.11 -5.81
N PHE A 127 6.70 6.89 -4.60
CA PHE A 127 6.70 7.90 -3.54
C PHE A 127 8.11 8.34 -3.14
N LEU A 128 9.09 7.43 -3.21
CA LEU A 128 10.47 7.74 -2.84
C LEU A 128 11.23 8.45 -3.98
N ASN A 129 10.72 8.38 -5.21
CA ASN A 129 11.28 9.02 -6.40
C ASN A 129 10.17 9.77 -7.18
N PRO A 130 9.61 10.86 -6.62
CA PRO A 130 8.37 11.48 -7.11
C PRO A 130 8.47 12.25 -8.43
#